data_AF-A0A7X5QCH8-F1
#
_entry.id   AF-A0A7X5QCH8-F1
#
_cell.length_a   1.000
_cell.length_b   1.000
_cell.length_c   1.000
_cell.angle_alpha   90.00
_cell.angle_beta   90.00
_cell.angle_gamma   90.00
#
_symmetry.space_group_name_H-M   'P 1'
#
loop_
_entity.id
_entity.type
_entity.pdbx_description
1 polymer ?
#
loop_
_entity_poly.entity_id
_entity_poly.type
_entity_poly.pdbx_seq_one_letter_code
_entity_poly.pdbx_strand_id
1 'polypeptide(L)'
;MKKQKIKKMKQMLEELGYLENEPDVVGHVLFHTKKRAFVALFPEHSANIIAYTGNVEEAYIADTRLEALTEISHLPVPDAYELSIVPLINNPLLGLSVKPGFLDKK
;
A
#
# COMPACT_ATOMS: atom_id res chain seq x y z
N MET A 1 24.30 -13.60 13.84
CA MET A 1 24.29 -12.23 13.24
C MET A 1 23.05 -11.91 12.40
N LYS A 2 22.62 -12.72 11.41
CA LYS A 2 21.42 -12.45 10.58
C LYS A 2 20.12 -12.26 11.38
N LYS A 3 19.83 -13.13 12.35
CA LYS A 3 18.58 -13.07 13.15
C LYS A 3 18.44 -11.80 14.01
N GLN A 4 19.53 -11.29 14.57
CA GLN A 4 19.52 -10.04 15.35
C GLN A 4 19.29 -8.80 14.46
N LYS A 5 19.87 -8.78 13.26
CA LYS A 5 19.62 -7.70 12.28
C LYS A 5 18.15 -7.67 11.85
N ILE A 6 17.55 -8.82 11.58
CA ILE A 6 16.12 -8.93 11.22
C ILE A 6 15.24 -8.46 12.38
N LYS A 7 15.55 -8.83 13.62
CA LYS A 7 14.80 -8.36 14.81
C LYS A 7 14.85 -6.84 14.98
N LYS A 8 16.02 -6.23 14.84
CA LYS A 8 16.18 -4.77 14.88
C LYS A 8 15.39 -4.08 13.77
N MET A 9 15.43 -4.63 12.56
CA MET A 9 14.69 -4.07 11.43
C MET A 9 13.18 -4.14 11.66
N LYS A 10 12.66 -5.25 12.19
CA LYS A 10 11.25 -5.34 12.60
C LYS A 10 10.89 -4.33 13.68
N GLN A 11 11.68 -4.22 14.76
CA GLN A 11 11.41 -3.22 15.80
C GLN A 11 11.41 -1.78 15.25
N MET A 12 12.35 -1.46 14.37
CA MET A 12 12.40 -0.14 13.74
C MET A 12 11.18 0.11 12.84
N LEU A 13 10.71 -0.91 12.11
CA LEU A 13 9.49 -0.82 11.32
C LEU A 13 8.24 -0.69 12.20
N GLU A 14 8.19 -1.35 13.35
CA GLU A 14 7.12 -1.22 14.35
C GLU A 14 7.08 0.18 14.96
N GLU A 15 8.24 0.71 15.38
CA GLU A 15 8.40 2.08 15.90
C GLU A 15 8.03 3.15 14.86
N LEU A 16 8.26 2.87 13.58
CA LEU A 16 7.91 3.75 12.47
C LEU A 16 6.46 3.56 11.97
N GLY A 17 5.66 2.69 12.59
CA GLY A 17 4.27 2.42 12.20
C GLY A 17 4.10 1.58 10.92
N TYR A 18 5.17 0.96 10.43
CA TYR A 18 5.13 0.05 9.26
C TYR A 18 4.70 -1.38 9.58
N LEU A 19 4.63 -1.73 10.87
CA LEU A 19 4.07 -2.99 11.36
C LEU A 19 2.80 -2.75 12.20
N GLU A 20 2.08 -1.66 11.95
CA GLU A 20 0.81 -1.33 12.59
C GLU A 20 -0.13 -2.56 12.56
N ASN A 21 -0.35 -3.16 13.74
CA ASN A 21 -1.39 -4.15 13.97
C ASN A 21 -2.70 -3.41 14.27
N GLU A 22 -3.20 -2.66 13.29
CA GLU A 22 -4.56 -2.14 13.37
C GLU A 22 -5.52 -3.31 13.09
N PRO A 23 -6.32 -3.76 14.08
CA PRO A 23 -7.09 -5.00 13.96
C PRO A 23 -8.22 -4.91 12.92
N ASP A 24 -8.60 -3.69 12.53
CA ASP A 24 -9.60 -3.42 11.49
C ASP A 24 -9.01 -3.34 10.08
N VAL A 25 -7.68 -3.30 9.94
CA VAL A 25 -7.01 -3.20 8.64
C VAL A 25 -6.80 -4.58 8.04
N VAL A 26 -7.31 -4.76 6.82
CA VAL A 26 -7.30 -6.04 6.08
C VAL A 26 -6.30 -6.06 4.93
N GLY A 27 -5.63 -4.93 4.66
CA GLY A 27 -4.65 -4.79 3.59
C GLY A 27 -4.27 -3.34 3.35
N HIS A 28 -3.42 -3.11 2.36
CA HIS A 28 -2.92 -1.79 1.99
C HIS A 28 -2.94 -1.63 0.47
N VAL A 29 -3.31 -0.45 -0.01
CA VAL A 29 -3.27 -0.08 -1.43
C VAL A 29 -2.34 1.09 -1.66
N LEU A 30 -1.88 1.22 -2.90
CA LEU A 30 -1.13 2.40 -3.35
C LEU A 30 -2.10 3.38 -3.99
N PHE A 31 -2.19 4.58 -3.42
CA PHE A 31 -3.04 5.65 -3.92
C PHE A 31 -2.20 6.77 -4.53
N HIS A 32 -2.43 7.05 -5.80
CA HIS A 32 -1.79 8.14 -6.49
C HIS A 32 -2.52 9.46 -6.22
N THR A 33 -1.89 10.31 -5.43
CA THR A 33 -2.46 11.55 -4.89
C THR A 33 -2.90 12.55 -5.96
N LYS A 34 -2.12 12.77 -7.03
CA LYS A 34 -2.51 13.70 -8.10
C LYS A 34 -3.58 13.16 -9.05
N LYS A 35 -3.42 11.91 -9.53
CA LYS A 35 -4.40 11.23 -10.39
C LYS A 35 -5.68 10.87 -9.64
N ARG A 36 -5.66 10.86 -8.31
CA ARG A 36 -6.74 10.38 -7.43
C ARG A 36 -7.24 8.99 -7.84
N ALA A 37 -6.31 8.06 -8.00
CA ALA A 37 -6.59 6.70 -8.44
C ALA A 37 -5.68 5.70 -7.71
N PHE A 38 -6.12 4.46 -7.61
CA PHE A 38 -5.32 3.35 -7.07
C PHE A 38 -4.42 2.77 -8.15
N VAL A 39 -3.27 2.24 -7.75
CA VAL A 39 -2.39 1.49 -8.63
C VAL A 39 -2.97 0.11 -8.86
N ALA A 40 -3.10 -0.29 -10.12
CA ALA A 40 -3.33 -1.67 -10.54
C ALA A 40 -2.04 -2.21 -11.16
N LEU A 41 -1.61 -3.39 -10.70
CA LEU A 41 -0.43 -4.09 -11.21
C LEU A 41 -0.86 -5.32 -11.99
N PHE A 42 -0.30 -5.50 -13.18
CA PHE A 42 -0.58 -6.65 -14.05
C PHE A 42 0.65 -7.57 -14.09
N PRO A 43 0.69 -8.64 -13.27
CA PRO A 43 1.86 -9.52 -13.15
C PRO A 43 2.16 -10.31 -14.43
N GLU A 44 1.19 -10.42 -15.34
CA GLU A 44 1.30 -11.12 -16.62
C GLU A 44 2.06 -10.33 -17.71
N HIS A 45 2.38 -9.07 -17.46
CA HIS A 45 3.19 -8.26 -18.35
C HIS A 45 4.60 -8.10 -17.77
N SER A 46 5.62 -8.58 -18.51
CA SER A 46 7.04 -8.54 -18.15
C SER A 46 7.65 -7.13 -18.07
N ALA A 47 6.83 -6.10 -18.16
CA ALA A 47 7.18 -4.72 -17.95
C ALA A 47 6.18 -4.16 -16.94
N ASN A 48 6.68 -3.41 -15.96
CA ASN A 48 5.96 -2.68 -14.91
C ASN A 48 4.94 -1.68 -15.53
N ILE A 49 3.91 -2.18 -16.21
CA ILE A 49 2.81 -1.38 -16.71
C ILE A 49 1.97 -1.03 -15.49
N ILE A 50 2.15 0.21 -15.05
CA ILE A 50 1.35 0.80 -13.99
C ILE A 50 0.06 1.26 -14.64
N ALA A 51 -1.05 0.66 -14.22
CA ALA A 51 -2.36 1.20 -14.51
C ALA A 51 -2.94 1.88 -13.28
N TYR A 52 -3.91 2.74 -13.54
CA TYR A 52 -4.61 3.51 -12.53
C TYR A 52 -6.09 3.19 -12.62
N THR A 53 -6.70 2.81 -11.50
CA THR A 53 -8.13 2.49 -11.41
C THR A 53 -8.80 3.31 -10.31
N GLY A 54 -10.07 3.64 -10.52
CA GLY A 54 -10.93 4.22 -9.49
C GLY A 54 -11.55 3.16 -8.56
N ASN A 55 -11.42 1.87 -8.93
CA ASN A 55 -12.00 0.75 -8.20
C ASN A 55 -10.93 0.10 -7.30
N VAL A 56 -11.20 0.04 -5.99
CA VAL A 56 -10.29 -0.57 -5.01
C VAL A 56 -10.15 -2.09 -5.19
N GLU A 57 -11.18 -2.75 -5.73
CA GLU A 57 -11.18 -4.21 -5.94
C GLU A 57 -10.27 -4.64 -7.11
N GLU A 58 -9.97 -3.72 -8.01
CA GLU A 58 -9.05 -3.92 -9.14
C GLU A 58 -7.62 -3.46 -8.83
N ALA A 59 -7.42 -2.88 -7.65
CA ALA A 59 -6.12 -2.35 -7.24
C ALA A 59 -5.16 -3.46 -6.81
N TYR A 60 -3.87 -3.16 -6.85
CA TYR A 60 -2.88 -3.93 -6.14
C TYR A 60 -3.11 -3.79 -4.62
N ILE A 61 -3.29 -4.93 -3.95
CA ILE A 61 -3.48 -5.03 -2.51
C ILE A 61 -2.27 -5.75 -1.93
N ALA A 62 -1.56 -5.07 -1.03
CA ALA A 62 -0.50 -5.63 -0.23
C ALA A 62 -1.06 -6.06 1.13
N ASP A 63 -0.60 -7.21 1.64
CA ASP A 63 -1.00 -7.70 2.96
C ASP A 63 -0.43 -6.80 4.06
N THR A 64 0.73 -6.19 3.81
CA THR A 64 1.44 -5.36 4.80
C THR A 64 1.87 -4.02 4.23
N ARG A 65 2.00 -3.01 5.10
CA ARG A 65 2.53 -1.70 4.73
C ARG A 65 3.97 -1.78 4.21
N LEU A 66 4.76 -2.73 4.73
CA LEU A 66 6.13 -2.98 4.26
C LEU A 66 6.16 -3.53 2.83
N GLU A 67 5.23 -4.43 2.51
CA GLU A 67 5.09 -4.96 1.15
C GLU A 67 4.68 -3.84 0.18
N ALA A 68 3.69 -3.01 0.54
CA ALA A 68 3.32 -1.83 -0.24
C ALA A 68 4.51 -0.87 -0.46
N LEU A 69 5.34 -0.64 0.56
CA LEU A 69 6.54 0.18 0.45
C LEU A 69 7.60 -0.43 -0.48
N THR A 70 7.76 -1.75 -0.41
CA THR A 70 8.66 -2.50 -1.29
C THR A 70 8.20 -2.34 -2.73
N GLU A 71 6.90 -2.41 -2.96
CA GLU A 71 6.34 -2.24 -4.30
C GLU A 71 6.56 -0.83 -4.84
N ILE A 72 6.34 0.23 -4.05
CA ILE A 72 6.67 1.61 -4.44
C ILE A 72 8.12 1.73 -4.95
N SER A 73 9.07 1.02 -4.32
CA SER A 73 10.48 1.10 -4.70
C SER A 73 10.80 0.49 -6.08
N HIS A 74 9.89 -0.32 -6.64
CA HIS A 74 10.01 -0.90 -7.97
C HIS A 74 9.32 -0.06 -9.06
N LEU A 75 8.56 0.98 -8.68
CA LEU A 75 7.86 1.86 -9.60
C LEU A 75 8.78 2.99 -10.10
N PRO A 76 8.59 3.49 -11.33
CA PRO A 76 9.39 4.57 -11.86
C PRO A 76 9.22 5.85 -11.04
N VAL A 77 10.33 6.54 -10.85
CA VAL A 77 10.52 7.68 -9.94
C VAL A 77 9.52 8.84 -10.10
N PRO A 78 8.96 9.22 -11.28
CA PRO A 78 7.93 10.26 -11.30
C PRO A 78 6.63 9.85 -10.58
N ASP A 79 6.24 8.58 -10.64
CA ASP A 79 4.99 8.11 -10.04
C ASP A 79 5.20 7.78 -8.54
N ALA A 80 6.37 7.24 -8.17
CA ALA A 80 6.66 6.83 -6.80
C ALA A 80 6.55 7.96 -5.75
N TYR A 81 6.86 9.22 -6.11
CA TYR A 81 6.74 10.37 -5.21
C TYR A 81 5.29 10.81 -4.96
N GLU A 82 4.36 10.39 -5.80
CA GLU A 82 2.95 10.79 -5.73
C GLU A 82 2.08 9.70 -5.12
N LEU A 83 2.68 8.58 -4.69
CA LEU A 83 2.00 7.46 -4.07
C LEU A 83 1.96 7.59 -2.55
N SER A 84 0.78 7.34 -2.01
CA SER A 84 0.54 7.15 -0.58
C SER A 84 0.11 5.71 -0.33
N ILE A 85 0.62 5.12 0.75
CA ILE A 85 0.14 3.82 1.23
C ILE A 85 -1.10 4.06 2.07
N VAL A 86 -2.21 3.46 1.67
CA VAL A 86 -3.52 3.69 2.25
C VAL A 86 -4.06 2.36 2.80
N PRO A 87 -4.48 2.30 4.08
CA PRO A 87 -5.02 1.08 4.66
C PRO A 87 -6.44 0.80 4.16
N LEU A 88 -6.72 -0.48 3.97
CA LEU A 88 -8.04 -1.00 3.64
C LEU A 88 -8.70 -1.62 4.87
N ILE A 89 -10.01 -1.48 4.94
CA ILE A 89 -10.88 -2.09 5.95
C ILE A 89 -11.98 -2.86 5.23
N ASN A 90 -12.55 -3.85 5.93
CA ASN A 90 -13.78 -4.48 5.46
C ASN A 90 -15.00 -3.72 6.02
N ASN A 91 -15.70 -2.98 5.17
CA ASN A 91 -16.90 -2.24 5.54
C ASN A 91 -18.15 -3.11 5.35
N PRO A 92 -19.01 -3.30 6.37
CA PRO A 92 -20.21 -4.14 6.25
C PRO A 92 -21.21 -3.73 5.16
N LEU A 93 -21.22 -2.45 4.75
CA LEU A 93 -22.15 -1.91 3.74
C LEU A 93 -21.53 -1.79 2.36
N LEU A 94 -20.22 -1.55 2.29
CA LEU A 94 -19.51 -1.19 1.06
C LEU A 94 -18.50 -2.25 0.61
N GLY A 95 -18.32 -3.32 1.40
CA GLY A 95 -17.28 -4.32 1.15
C GLY A 95 -15.89 -3.76 1.42
N LEU A 96 -14.93 -4.13 0.58
CA LEU A 96 -13.55 -3.67 0.70
C LEU A 96 -13.50 -2.15 0.49
N SER A 97 -12.96 -1.40 1.44
CA SER A 97 -12.97 0.06 1.41
C SER A 97 -11.72 0.65 2.00
N VAL A 98 -11.35 1.85 1.56
CA VAL A 98 -10.28 2.62 2.20
C VAL A 98 -10.72 3.06 3.60
N LYS A 99 -9.81 2.99 4.57
CA LYS A 99 -10.04 3.52 5.91
C LYS A 99 -10.38 5.02 5.84
N PRO A 100 -11.45 5.49 6.52
CA PRO A 100 -11.86 6.89 6.45
C PRO A 100 -10.73 7.86 6.84
N GLY A 101 -10.61 8.96 6.09
CA GLY A 101 -9.63 10.02 6.34
C GLY A 101 -8.22 9.76 5.79
N PHE A 102 -7.99 8.67 5.06
CA PHE A 102 -6.69 8.36 4.45
C PHE A 102 -6.54 8.82 3.00
N LEU A 103 -7.62 9.14 2.29
CA LEU A 103 -7.56 9.73 0.92
C LEU A 103 -7.46 11.26 0.91
N ASP A 104 -7.69 11.91 2.05
CA ASP A 104 -7.75 13.37 2.16
C ASP A 104 -6.44 13.99 2.70
N LYS A 105 -5.46 13.16 3.04
CA LYS A 105 -4.14 13.61 3.49
C LYS A 105 -3.36 14.15 2.30
N LYS A 106 -3.12 15.47 2.28
CA LYS A 106 -2.30 16.20 1.31
C LYS A 106 -0.83 16.18 1.70
#